data_AF-A0A5P6P2X3-F1
#
_entry.id   AF-A0A5P6P2X3-F1
#
_cell.length_a   1.000
_cell.length_b   1.000
_cell.length_c   1.000
_cell.angle_alpha   90.00
_cell.angle_beta   90.00
_cell.angle_gamma   90.00
#
_symmetry.space_group_name_H-M   'P 1'
#
loop_
_entity.id
_entity.type
_entity.pdbx_description
1 polymer ?
#
loop_
_entity_poly.entity_id
_entity_poly.type
_entity_poly.pdbx_seq_one_letter_code
_entity_poly.pdbx_strand_id
1 'polypeptide(L)'
;MTVGMARRFGDRMLIATDTMIHDEATAKRNLIPGRVKAIVLCEDVSVAYAGTVGYALPAIQEAAAIARGGRRIEDVIRPLRNACAESAARGEKFQTEFLVASHRSRATMFKIWKDGLITENNDRLWIGQPDVVTAIESIEAETPTGLAHSTTIPFMPPEEHRFTSAINQIATQPARFLSSSVGGFMITVLASPFGHTYQHIVGATMLQDIEFDKARGEEQHAEQQTGINYYTYQILANFWRGAAVVAAYLEQPRLGFLYRPLEWDGVETFRETTAEELLGRVREVATAMGAVERI
;
A
#
# COMPACT_ATOMS: atom_id res chain seq x y z
N MET A 1 12.87 -5.92 0.59
CA MET A 1 11.80 -6.94 0.57
C MET A 1 10.46 -6.28 0.86
N THR A 2 9.35 -6.90 0.47
CA THR A 2 8.03 -6.25 0.32
C THR A 2 6.93 -7.32 0.29
N VAL A 3 5.70 -6.97 0.66
CA VAL A 3 4.50 -7.71 0.25
C VAL A 3 3.63 -6.80 -0.60
N GLY A 4 3.15 -7.31 -1.75
CA GLY A 4 2.15 -6.65 -2.56
C GLY A 4 1.11 -7.66 -3.01
N MET A 5 -0.17 -7.37 -2.76
CA MET A 5 -1.29 -8.18 -3.21
C MET A 5 -2.29 -7.33 -3.98
N ALA A 6 -2.81 -7.86 -5.07
CA ALA A 6 -3.89 -7.26 -5.84
C ALA A 6 -5.03 -8.26 -5.98
N ARG A 7 -6.26 -7.80 -5.78
CA ARG A 7 -7.46 -8.61 -5.94
C ARG A 7 -8.57 -7.86 -6.67
N ARG A 8 -9.29 -8.57 -7.53
CA ARG A 8 -10.42 -8.07 -8.30
C ARG A 8 -11.75 -8.53 -7.70
N PHE A 9 -12.73 -7.62 -7.69
CA PHE A 9 -14.11 -7.79 -7.21
C PHE A 9 -15.07 -7.18 -8.25
N GLY A 10 -15.35 -7.93 -9.32
CA GLY A 10 -16.01 -7.38 -10.51
C GLY A 10 -15.11 -6.36 -11.22
N ASP A 11 -15.60 -5.15 -11.46
CA ASP A 11 -14.78 -4.06 -12.01
C ASP A 11 -13.96 -3.33 -10.95
N ARG A 12 -14.14 -3.61 -9.65
CA ARG A 12 -13.31 -3.01 -8.60
C ARG A 12 -12.06 -3.84 -8.39
N MET A 13 -10.94 -3.19 -8.13
CA MET A 13 -9.67 -3.84 -7.81
C MET A 13 -9.05 -3.17 -6.59
N LEU A 14 -8.46 -3.94 -5.70
CA LEU A 14 -7.74 -3.45 -4.54
C LEU A 14 -6.29 -3.91 -4.61
N ILE A 15 -5.35 -2.95 -4.50
CA ILE A 15 -3.92 -3.24 -4.36
C ILE A 15 -3.50 -2.86 -2.93
N ALA A 16 -2.81 -3.75 -2.23
CA ALA A 16 -2.30 -3.53 -0.88
C ALA A 16 -0.79 -3.79 -0.83
N THR A 17 -0.03 -2.87 -0.21
CA THR A 17 1.42 -3.01 -0.02
C THR A 17 1.88 -2.49 1.34
N ASP A 18 2.95 -3.05 1.88
CA ASP A 18 3.64 -2.51 3.05
C ASP A 18 4.52 -1.28 2.70
N THR A 19 4.93 -0.48 3.68
CA THR A 19 5.85 0.66 3.45
C THR A 19 7.31 0.40 3.80
N MET A 20 7.65 -0.65 4.54
CA MET A 20 9.01 -0.85 5.04
C MET A 20 10.04 -0.91 3.92
N ILE A 21 11.18 -0.23 4.13
CA ILE A 21 12.36 -0.38 3.30
C ILE A 21 13.42 -1.14 4.09
N HIS A 22 14.05 -2.09 3.43
CA HIS A 22 15.23 -2.79 3.93
C HIS A 22 16.46 -2.28 3.19
N ASP A 23 17.43 -1.77 3.94
CA ASP A 23 18.75 -1.40 3.43
C ASP A 23 19.78 -2.39 3.97
N GLU A 24 20.32 -3.23 3.08
CA GLU A 24 21.33 -4.24 3.43
C GLU A 24 22.64 -3.56 3.90
N ALA A 25 22.96 -2.35 3.44
CA ALA A 25 24.22 -1.68 3.76
C ALA A 25 24.28 -1.12 5.19
N THR A 26 23.14 -0.77 5.77
CA THR A 26 23.07 -0.17 7.11
C THR A 26 22.53 -1.12 8.18
N ALA A 27 22.09 -2.32 7.81
CA ALA A 27 21.33 -3.25 8.66
C ALA A 27 20.11 -2.62 9.36
N LYS A 28 19.74 -1.38 9.00
CA LYS A 28 18.66 -0.61 9.59
C LYS A 28 17.38 -0.89 8.82
N ARG A 29 16.35 -1.28 9.57
CA ARG A 29 14.98 -1.38 9.06
C ARG A 29 14.36 0.00 9.10
N ASN A 30 14.02 0.57 7.94
CA ASN A 30 13.24 1.80 7.90
C ASN A 30 11.75 1.43 7.87
N LEU A 31 11.23 1.14 9.07
CA LEU A 31 9.84 0.75 9.30
C LEU A 31 8.91 1.96 9.14
N ILE A 32 9.29 3.08 9.75
CA ILE A 32 8.59 4.36 9.71
C ILE A 32 9.66 5.43 9.47
N PRO A 33 9.50 6.29 8.46
CA PRO A 33 8.33 6.42 7.59
C PRO A 33 8.23 5.38 6.45
N GLY A 34 9.30 4.66 6.13
CA GLY A 34 9.31 3.76 4.97
C GLY A 34 9.04 4.49 3.64
N ARG A 35 8.45 3.79 2.66
CA ARG A 35 8.09 4.30 1.33
C ARG A 35 6.82 3.64 0.81
N VAL A 36 5.95 4.44 0.20
CA VAL A 36 4.73 3.98 -0.47
C VAL A 36 5.10 3.16 -1.71
N LYS A 37 4.62 1.91 -1.78
CA LYS A 37 4.92 0.99 -2.88
C LYS A 37 3.74 0.77 -3.83
N ALA A 38 2.51 0.99 -3.38
CA ALA A 38 1.32 1.12 -4.24
C ALA A 38 1.14 2.59 -4.66
N ILE A 39 1.16 2.86 -5.96
CA ILE A 39 1.26 4.19 -6.55
C ILE A 39 0.14 4.39 -7.57
N VAL A 40 -0.65 5.44 -7.36
CA VAL A 40 -1.61 5.91 -8.37
C VAL A 40 -0.84 6.68 -9.44
N LEU A 41 -0.90 6.26 -10.71
CA LEU A 41 -0.18 6.90 -11.81
C LEU A 41 -0.98 8.05 -12.42
N CYS A 42 -2.27 7.77 -12.63
CA CYS A 42 -3.29 8.67 -13.15
C CYS A 42 -4.67 8.13 -12.77
N GLU A 43 -5.74 8.76 -13.25
CA GLU A 43 -7.12 8.44 -12.85
C GLU A 43 -7.49 6.97 -13.07
N ASP A 44 -6.94 6.31 -14.07
CA ASP A 44 -7.33 4.98 -14.54
C ASP A 44 -6.21 3.93 -14.50
N VAL A 45 -5.06 4.24 -13.88
CA VAL A 45 -3.93 3.31 -13.76
C VAL A 45 -3.25 3.44 -12.40
N SER A 46 -2.95 2.30 -11.78
CA SER A 46 -2.11 2.22 -10.59
C SER A 46 -1.13 1.06 -10.69
N VAL A 47 -0.01 1.19 -10.00
CA VAL A 47 1.06 0.19 -9.96
C VAL A 47 1.47 -0.07 -8.53
N ALA A 48 1.78 -1.31 -8.19
CA ALA A 48 2.57 -1.65 -7.02
C ALA A 48 3.87 -2.30 -7.44
N TYR A 49 4.92 -2.15 -6.63
CA TYR A 49 6.21 -2.75 -6.92
C TYR A 49 6.85 -3.44 -5.72
N ALA A 50 7.71 -4.40 -6.02
CA ALA A 50 8.60 -5.08 -5.07
C ALA A 50 9.99 -5.22 -5.72
N GLY A 51 11.03 -5.40 -4.89
CA GLY A 51 12.41 -5.52 -5.36
C GLY A 51 13.21 -4.22 -5.25
N THR A 52 14.20 -4.06 -6.12
CA THR A 52 15.18 -2.96 -6.05
C THR A 52 14.60 -1.62 -6.53
N VAL A 53 14.56 -0.65 -5.62
CA VAL A 53 14.01 0.70 -5.86
C VAL A 53 14.68 1.42 -7.04
N GLY A 54 15.98 1.21 -7.23
CA GLY A 54 16.77 1.84 -8.29
C GLY A 54 16.29 1.52 -9.70
N TYR A 55 15.66 0.35 -9.92
CA TYR A 55 15.03 0.01 -11.20
C TYR A 55 13.53 0.32 -11.19
N ALA A 56 12.87 0.08 -10.07
CA ALA A 56 11.42 0.23 -9.97
C ALA A 56 10.96 1.68 -10.15
N LEU A 57 11.56 2.63 -9.42
CA LEU A 57 11.06 4.00 -9.38
C LEU A 57 11.22 4.74 -10.73
N PRO A 58 12.38 4.71 -11.41
CA PRO A 58 12.51 5.35 -12.71
C PRO A 58 11.51 4.82 -13.74
N ALA A 59 11.27 3.49 -13.75
CA ALA A 59 10.30 2.88 -14.65
C ALA A 59 8.86 3.28 -14.31
N ILE A 60 8.53 3.42 -13.03
CA ILE A 60 7.23 3.91 -12.58
C ILE A 60 7.01 5.38 -12.98
N GLN A 61 8.05 6.21 -12.88
CA GLN A 61 7.98 7.61 -13.31
C GLN A 61 7.77 7.73 -14.83
N GLU A 62 8.47 6.93 -15.63
CA GLU A 62 8.25 6.85 -17.07
C GLU A 62 6.83 6.35 -17.39
N ALA A 63 6.39 5.27 -16.73
CA ALA A 63 5.03 4.74 -16.86
C ALA A 63 3.97 5.79 -16.49
N ALA A 64 4.20 6.59 -15.44
CA ALA A 64 3.30 7.68 -15.03
C ALA A 64 3.18 8.76 -16.12
N ALA A 65 4.30 9.17 -16.72
CA ALA A 65 4.30 10.15 -17.80
C ALA A 65 3.52 9.64 -19.03
N ILE A 66 3.74 8.38 -19.42
CA ILE A 66 3.02 7.73 -20.52
C ILE A 66 1.52 7.61 -20.20
N ALA A 67 1.19 7.20 -18.96
CA ALA A 67 -0.18 7.01 -18.52
C ALA A 67 -0.95 8.35 -18.53
N ARG A 68 -0.36 9.42 -18.00
CA ARG A 68 -0.96 10.77 -18.02
C ARG A 68 -1.13 11.34 -19.43
N GLY A 69 -0.28 10.92 -20.37
CA GLY A 69 -0.45 11.24 -21.80
C GLY A 69 -1.60 10.51 -22.50
N GLY A 70 -2.43 9.73 -21.79
CA GLY A 70 -3.60 9.04 -22.35
C GLY A 70 -3.25 7.86 -23.27
N ARG A 71 -2.00 7.38 -23.25
CA ARG A 71 -1.50 6.30 -24.11
C ARG A 71 -2.09 4.94 -23.74
N ARG A 72 -2.07 3.96 -24.64
CA ARG A 72 -2.65 2.64 -24.33
C ARG A 72 -1.90 1.93 -23.20
N ILE A 73 -2.57 1.00 -22.51
CA ILE A 73 -1.97 0.29 -21.36
C ILE A 73 -0.69 -0.47 -21.73
N GLU A 74 -0.58 -0.96 -22.97
CA GLU A 74 0.62 -1.63 -23.48
C GLU A 74 1.84 -0.70 -23.52
N ASP A 75 1.63 0.59 -23.79
CA ASP A 75 2.70 1.60 -23.75
C ASP A 75 3.11 1.87 -22.29
N VAL A 76 2.16 1.85 -21.35
CA VAL A 76 2.39 2.12 -19.92
C VAL A 76 3.13 0.97 -19.22
N ILE A 77 2.84 -0.29 -19.56
CA ILE A 77 3.51 -1.45 -18.96
C ILE A 77 4.91 -1.69 -19.50
N ARG A 78 5.26 -1.12 -20.65
CA ARG A 78 6.54 -1.37 -21.33
C ARG A 78 7.76 -0.95 -20.49
N PRO A 79 7.83 0.25 -19.87
CA PRO A 79 8.94 0.61 -18.98
C PRO A 79 9.07 -0.33 -17.78
N LEU A 80 7.94 -0.75 -17.20
CA LEU A 80 7.91 -1.68 -16.08
C LEU A 80 8.47 -3.05 -16.47
N ARG A 81 8.10 -3.55 -17.65
CA ARG A 81 8.64 -4.78 -18.22
C ARG A 81 10.15 -4.70 -18.43
N ASN A 82 10.64 -3.58 -18.97
CA ASN A 82 12.07 -3.37 -19.17
C ASN A 82 12.84 -3.38 -17.85
N ALA A 83 12.30 -2.76 -16.80
CA ALA A 83 12.92 -2.77 -15.47
C ALA A 83 12.97 -4.17 -14.85
N CYS A 84 11.94 -4.99 -15.04
CA CYS A 84 11.99 -6.41 -14.63
C CYS A 84 13.12 -7.16 -15.33
N ALA A 85 13.24 -6.98 -16.65
CA ALA A 85 14.26 -7.65 -17.45
C ALA A 85 15.68 -7.19 -17.10
N GLU A 86 15.88 -5.87 -16.91
CA GLU A 86 17.18 -5.33 -16.51
C GLU A 86 17.60 -5.84 -15.12
N SER A 87 16.68 -5.80 -14.15
CA SER A 87 16.93 -6.31 -12.80
C SER A 87 17.29 -7.82 -12.81
N ALA A 88 16.65 -8.61 -13.67
CA ALA A 88 16.97 -10.02 -13.85
C ALA A 88 18.34 -10.23 -14.52
N ALA A 89 18.64 -9.49 -15.59
CA ALA A 89 19.90 -9.58 -16.32
C ALA A 89 21.12 -9.20 -15.46
N ARG A 90 20.95 -8.30 -14.49
CA ARG A 90 22.00 -7.93 -13.53
C ARG A 90 22.15 -8.91 -12.37
N GLY A 91 21.33 -9.95 -12.30
CA GLY A 91 21.39 -10.96 -11.25
C GLY A 91 21.01 -10.43 -9.86
N GLU A 92 20.12 -9.42 -9.80
CA GLU A 92 19.64 -8.88 -8.53
C GLU A 92 19.00 -9.98 -7.68
N LYS A 93 19.46 -10.10 -6.43
CA LYS A 93 18.92 -11.06 -5.45
C LYS A 93 17.40 -10.90 -5.28
N PHE A 94 16.92 -9.65 -5.31
CA PHE A 94 15.51 -9.32 -5.24
C PHE A 94 15.08 -8.65 -6.56
N GLN A 95 14.72 -9.50 -7.52
CA GLN A 95 14.25 -9.05 -8.83
C GLN A 95 13.06 -8.11 -8.69
N THR A 96 13.04 -7.10 -9.53
CA THR A 96 11.94 -6.14 -9.57
C THR A 96 10.69 -6.80 -10.14
N GLU A 97 9.56 -6.64 -9.45
CA GLU A 97 8.25 -7.13 -9.88
C GLU A 97 7.21 -6.01 -9.76
N PHE A 98 6.18 -6.07 -10.59
CA PHE A 98 5.08 -5.11 -10.56
C PHE A 98 3.71 -5.78 -10.58
N LEU A 99 2.75 -5.14 -9.91
CA LEU A 99 1.33 -5.34 -10.11
C LEU A 99 0.77 -4.07 -10.75
N VAL A 100 -0.07 -4.19 -11.77
CA VAL A 100 -0.71 -3.05 -12.43
C VAL A 100 -2.20 -3.29 -12.44
N ALA A 101 -2.99 -2.30 -12.00
CA ALA A 101 -4.43 -2.26 -12.22
C ALA A 101 -4.73 -1.16 -13.23
N SER A 102 -5.66 -1.42 -14.16
CA SER A 102 -6.07 -0.44 -15.17
C SER A 102 -7.56 -0.52 -15.48
N HIS A 103 -8.15 0.65 -15.74
CA HIS A 103 -9.50 0.83 -16.29
C HIS A 103 -9.51 1.52 -17.66
N ARG A 104 -8.35 1.65 -18.32
CA ARG A 104 -8.21 2.46 -19.54
C ARG A 104 -9.05 1.97 -20.72
N SER A 105 -9.29 0.66 -20.81
CA SER A 105 -10.14 0.04 -21.82
C SER A 105 -11.16 -0.91 -21.21
N ARG A 106 -10.73 -1.65 -20.19
CA ARG A 106 -11.54 -2.55 -19.35
C ARG A 106 -10.81 -2.73 -18.01
N ALA A 107 -11.53 -3.14 -16.97
CA ALA A 107 -10.94 -3.52 -15.70
C ALA A 107 -9.98 -4.71 -15.89
N THR A 108 -8.68 -4.45 -15.78
CA THR A 108 -7.61 -5.44 -16.02
C THR A 108 -6.54 -5.35 -14.94
N MET A 109 -6.04 -6.50 -14.51
CA MET A 109 -4.84 -6.59 -13.68
C MET A 109 -3.71 -7.31 -14.42
N PHE A 110 -2.48 -6.82 -14.23
CA PHE A 110 -1.26 -7.42 -14.74
C PHE A 110 -0.29 -7.68 -13.59
N LYS A 111 0.38 -8.83 -13.62
CA LYS A 111 1.63 -9.06 -12.89
C LYS A 111 2.76 -9.07 -13.90
N ILE A 112 3.79 -8.27 -13.66
CA ILE A 112 5.01 -8.22 -14.47
C ILE A 112 6.14 -8.74 -13.58
N TRP A 113 6.76 -9.84 -13.98
CA TRP A 113 7.69 -10.62 -13.15
C TRP A 113 8.64 -11.43 -14.04
N LYS A 114 9.63 -12.13 -13.46
CA LYS A 114 10.52 -13.09 -14.15
C LYS A 114 10.95 -12.64 -15.56
N ASP A 115 11.94 -11.75 -15.62
CA ASP A 115 12.49 -11.26 -16.90
C ASP A 115 11.43 -10.61 -17.82
N GLY A 116 10.43 -9.96 -17.22
CA GLY A 116 9.39 -9.23 -17.93
C GLY A 116 8.26 -10.10 -18.49
N LEU A 117 8.04 -11.30 -17.96
CA LEU A 117 6.82 -12.08 -18.16
C LEU A 117 5.60 -11.31 -17.64
N ILE A 118 4.52 -11.33 -18.42
CA ILE A 118 3.25 -10.69 -18.08
C ILE A 118 2.20 -11.77 -17.84
N THR A 119 1.54 -11.71 -16.68
CA THR A 119 0.35 -12.49 -16.36
C THR A 119 -0.84 -11.55 -16.25
N GLU A 120 -1.91 -11.81 -16.99
CA GLU A 120 -3.11 -10.95 -17.07
C GLU A 120 -4.35 -11.68 -16.53
N ASN A 121 -5.34 -10.93 -16.04
CA ASN A 121 -6.71 -11.37 -15.78
C ASN A 121 -6.86 -12.50 -14.75
N ASN A 122 -5.92 -12.62 -13.82
CA ASN A 122 -6.14 -13.39 -12.61
C ASN A 122 -6.88 -12.52 -11.59
N ASP A 123 -7.89 -13.07 -10.92
CA ASP A 123 -8.63 -12.35 -9.87
C ASP A 123 -7.76 -12.08 -8.63
N ARG A 124 -6.65 -12.80 -8.48
CA ARG A 124 -5.67 -12.58 -7.42
C ARG A 124 -4.26 -12.63 -7.97
N LEU A 125 -3.47 -11.59 -7.66
CA LEU A 125 -2.06 -11.48 -8.02
C LEU A 125 -1.27 -11.02 -6.80
N TRP A 126 0.00 -11.39 -6.73
CA TRP A 126 0.90 -10.96 -5.66
C TRP A 126 2.35 -10.85 -6.13
N ILE A 127 3.13 -10.04 -5.42
CA ILE A 127 4.57 -9.84 -5.60
C ILE A 127 5.26 -9.81 -4.23
N GLY A 128 6.57 -10.10 -4.21
CA GLY A 128 7.35 -10.06 -2.97
C GLY A 128 7.32 -11.35 -2.15
N GLN A 129 7.15 -11.25 -0.83
CA GLN A 129 7.40 -12.33 0.14
C GLN A 129 6.25 -13.39 0.17
N PRO A 130 6.49 -14.65 -0.26
CA PRO A 130 5.44 -15.67 -0.35
C PRO A 130 4.84 -16.09 0.99
N ASP A 131 5.65 -16.13 2.06
CA ASP A 131 5.19 -16.58 3.38
C ASP A 131 4.14 -15.61 3.95
N VAL A 132 4.34 -14.30 3.75
CA VAL A 132 3.37 -13.28 4.18
C VAL A 132 2.10 -13.35 3.34
N VAL A 133 2.21 -13.58 2.03
CA VAL A 133 1.04 -13.80 1.16
C VAL A 133 0.21 -14.99 1.65
N THR A 134 0.87 -16.12 1.93
CA THR A 134 0.23 -17.33 2.45
C THR A 134 -0.50 -17.08 3.77
N ALA A 135 0.09 -16.28 4.66
CA ALA A 135 -0.55 -15.87 5.91
C ALA A 135 -1.81 -15.01 5.65
N ILE A 136 -1.75 -14.04 4.73
CA ILE A 136 -2.91 -13.21 4.36
C ILE A 136 -4.04 -14.09 3.84
N GLU A 137 -3.72 -14.99 2.91
CA GLU A 137 -4.71 -15.89 2.32
C GLU A 137 -5.35 -16.83 3.35
N SER A 138 -4.58 -17.29 4.34
CA SER A 138 -5.08 -18.14 5.42
C SER A 138 -6.05 -17.35 6.32
N ILE A 139 -5.67 -16.16 6.76
CA ILE A 139 -6.53 -15.26 7.56
C ILE A 139 -7.82 -14.94 6.80
N GLU A 140 -7.70 -14.63 5.51
CA GLU A 140 -8.85 -14.31 4.66
C GLU A 140 -9.84 -15.48 4.56
N ALA A 141 -9.33 -16.71 4.42
CA ALA A 141 -10.14 -17.92 4.35
C ALA A 141 -10.84 -18.25 5.69
N GLU A 142 -10.20 -17.93 6.81
CA GLU A 142 -10.73 -18.15 8.16
C GLU A 142 -11.74 -17.07 8.60
N THR A 143 -11.73 -15.89 7.95
CA THR A 143 -12.61 -14.77 8.30
C THR A 143 -14.08 -15.10 7.99
N PRO A 144 -14.98 -15.21 8.99
CA PRO A 144 -16.36 -15.65 8.77
C PRO A 144 -17.17 -14.67 7.91
N THR A 145 -17.93 -15.20 6.95
CA THR A 145 -18.86 -14.43 6.08
C THR A 145 -19.98 -13.73 6.84
N GLY A 146 -20.37 -14.25 8.01
CA GLY A 146 -21.46 -13.70 8.83
C GLY A 146 -21.13 -12.37 9.52
N LEU A 147 -19.86 -12.15 9.88
CA LEU A 147 -19.39 -10.85 10.42
C LEU A 147 -19.41 -9.76 9.35
N ALA A 148 -19.12 -10.11 8.09
CA ALA A 148 -19.19 -9.21 6.93
C ALA A 148 -20.63 -8.80 6.56
N HIS A 149 -21.66 -9.49 7.08
CA HIS A 149 -23.07 -9.14 6.87
C HIS A 149 -23.65 -8.23 7.98
N SER A 150 -22.97 -8.09 9.13
CA SER A 150 -23.50 -7.28 10.26
C SER A 150 -23.12 -5.80 10.21
N THR A 151 -22.14 -5.46 9.37
CA THR A 151 -21.64 -4.09 9.10
C THR A 151 -21.64 -3.82 7.60
N THR A 152 -22.76 -4.07 6.92
CA THR A 152 -22.88 -3.84 5.47
C THR A 152 -22.59 -2.38 5.15
N ILE A 153 -21.34 -2.10 4.81
CA ILE A 153 -20.97 -0.93 4.02
C ILE A 153 -21.64 -1.19 2.66
N PRO A 154 -22.72 -0.46 2.30
CA PRO A 154 -23.63 -0.88 1.23
C PRO A 154 -23.00 -0.98 -0.16
N PHE A 155 -21.77 -0.50 -0.30
CA PHE A 155 -20.99 -0.43 -1.53
C PHE A 155 -19.74 -1.32 -1.54
N MET A 156 -19.54 -2.18 -0.53
CA MET A 156 -18.41 -3.12 -0.44
C MET A 156 -18.90 -4.57 -0.42
N PRO A 157 -18.52 -5.42 -1.40
CA PRO A 157 -18.91 -6.82 -1.39
C PRO A 157 -18.23 -7.58 -0.23
N PRO A 158 -18.83 -8.66 0.29
CA PRO A 158 -18.28 -9.41 1.42
C PRO A 158 -16.85 -9.93 1.19
N GLU A 159 -16.50 -10.24 -0.06
CA GLU A 159 -15.16 -10.70 -0.43
C GLU A 159 -14.11 -9.59 -0.33
N GLU A 160 -14.48 -8.36 -0.72
CA GLU A 160 -13.63 -7.16 -0.56
C GLU A 160 -13.41 -6.90 0.93
N HIS A 161 -14.47 -7.00 1.74
CA HIS A 161 -14.37 -6.86 3.19
C HIS A 161 -13.44 -7.92 3.82
N ARG A 162 -13.56 -9.20 3.46
CA ARG A 162 -12.66 -10.26 3.97
C ARG A 162 -11.21 -9.99 3.60
N PHE A 163 -10.95 -9.61 2.35
CA PHE A 163 -9.61 -9.29 1.88
C PHE A 163 -9.01 -8.09 2.63
N THR A 164 -9.76 -6.98 2.74
CA THR A 164 -9.32 -5.81 3.49
C THR A 164 -9.10 -6.13 4.97
N SER A 165 -9.98 -6.92 5.58
CA SER A 165 -9.83 -7.37 6.97
C SER A 165 -8.55 -8.18 7.18
N ALA A 166 -8.24 -9.11 6.28
CA ALA A 166 -7.04 -9.93 6.36
C ALA A 166 -5.75 -9.09 6.23
N ILE A 167 -5.73 -8.14 5.29
CA ILE A 167 -4.63 -7.17 5.13
C ILE A 167 -4.42 -6.34 6.40
N ASN A 168 -5.50 -5.81 6.97
CA ASN A 168 -5.44 -5.00 8.19
C ASN A 168 -5.01 -5.82 9.40
N GLN A 169 -5.42 -7.08 9.51
CA GLN A 169 -5.04 -7.95 10.62
C GLN A 169 -3.53 -8.19 10.66
N ILE A 170 -2.89 -8.40 9.50
CA ILE A 170 -1.42 -8.48 9.44
C ILE A 170 -0.76 -7.18 9.89
N ALA A 171 -1.31 -6.03 9.50
CA ALA A 171 -0.81 -4.72 9.92
C ALA A 171 -0.90 -4.54 11.46
N THR A 172 -1.95 -5.08 12.08
CA THR A 172 -2.20 -4.94 13.52
C THR A 172 -1.33 -5.85 14.40
N GLN A 173 -0.85 -6.97 13.85
CA GLN A 173 -0.06 -7.98 14.58
C GLN A 173 1.31 -8.26 13.91
N PRO A 174 2.16 -7.23 13.78
CA PRO A 174 3.48 -7.35 13.19
C PRO A 174 4.33 -8.46 13.82
N ALA A 175 4.26 -8.62 15.15
CA ALA A 175 5.07 -9.62 15.85
C ALA A 175 4.77 -11.07 15.41
N ARG A 176 3.54 -11.34 14.93
CA ARG A 176 3.11 -12.66 14.45
C ARG A 176 3.32 -12.87 12.96
N PHE A 177 3.12 -11.82 12.16
CA PHE A 177 2.99 -11.94 10.71
C PHE A 177 4.02 -11.16 9.90
N LEU A 178 4.62 -10.12 10.48
CA LEU A 178 5.60 -9.30 9.80
C LEU A 178 7.00 -9.85 10.11
N SER A 179 7.58 -10.45 9.07
CA SER A 179 8.95 -10.94 9.11
C SER A 179 9.95 -9.79 9.26
N SER A 180 11.25 -10.11 9.30
CA SER A 180 12.34 -9.13 9.25
C SER A 180 12.32 -8.19 8.02
N SER A 181 11.37 -8.38 7.11
CA SER A 181 11.46 -8.02 5.70
C SER A 181 10.20 -7.34 5.13
N VAL A 182 9.12 -7.23 5.91
CA VAL A 182 7.85 -6.58 5.58
C VAL A 182 7.38 -5.79 6.79
N GLY A 183 6.82 -4.58 6.61
CA GLY A 183 6.26 -3.84 7.74
C GLY A 183 5.96 -2.37 7.45
N GLY A 184 5.89 -1.58 8.52
CA GLY A 184 5.48 -0.18 8.44
C GLY A 184 3.97 -0.06 8.34
N PHE A 185 3.49 0.81 7.47
CA PHE A 185 2.07 0.98 7.22
C PHE A 185 1.61 0.07 6.08
N MET A 186 0.37 -0.40 6.14
CA MET A 186 -0.27 -0.95 4.96
C MET A 186 -0.93 0.19 4.18
N ILE A 187 -0.55 0.34 2.93
CA ILE A 187 -1.13 1.30 1.99
C ILE A 187 -1.98 0.52 1.00
N THR A 188 -3.25 0.92 0.88
CA THR A 188 -4.16 0.35 -0.11
C THR A 188 -4.53 1.38 -1.16
N VAL A 189 -4.62 0.91 -2.40
CA VAL A 189 -5.13 1.66 -3.54
C VAL A 189 -6.39 0.96 -4.03
N LEU A 190 -7.49 1.70 -4.01
CA LEU A 190 -8.75 1.30 -4.63
C LEU A 190 -8.74 1.76 -6.09
N ALA A 191 -8.82 0.81 -7.00
CA ALA A 191 -9.01 1.03 -8.42
C ALA A 191 -10.45 0.69 -8.79
N SER A 192 -11.16 1.63 -9.41
CA SER A 192 -12.52 1.44 -9.88
C SER A 192 -12.74 2.14 -11.23
N PRO A 193 -13.83 1.85 -11.95
CA PRO A 193 -14.17 2.57 -13.18
C PRO A 193 -14.32 4.09 -12.99
N PHE A 194 -14.62 4.53 -11.76
CA PHE A 194 -14.73 5.95 -11.40
C PHE A 194 -13.40 6.61 -11.05
N GLY A 195 -12.33 5.82 -11.06
CA GLY A 195 -10.96 6.26 -10.87
C GLY A 195 -10.26 5.54 -9.72
N HIS A 196 -8.95 5.77 -9.68
CA HIS A 196 -8.02 5.15 -8.74
C HIS A 196 -7.63 6.12 -7.63
N THR A 197 -7.57 5.64 -6.38
CA THR A 197 -7.23 6.46 -5.21
C THR A 197 -6.62 5.63 -4.09
N TYR A 198 -6.00 6.29 -3.13
CA TYR A 198 -5.65 5.69 -1.83
C TYR A 198 -6.90 5.57 -0.94
N GLN A 199 -6.92 4.60 -0.02
CA GLN A 199 -7.99 4.52 0.98
C GLN A 199 -7.56 5.17 2.29
N HIS A 200 -8.51 5.85 2.94
CA HIS A 200 -8.36 6.23 4.33
C HIS A 200 -8.41 4.97 5.20
N ILE A 201 -7.43 4.85 6.10
CA ILE A 201 -7.35 3.75 7.06
C ILE A 201 -7.11 4.35 8.43
N VAL A 202 -7.86 3.90 9.42
CA VAL A 202 -7.52 4.11 10.83
C VAL A 202 -7.12 2.75 11.35
N GLY A 203 -5.91 2.67 11.90
CA GLY A 203 -5.32 1.43 12.33
C GLY A 203 -4.67 1.57 13.70
N ALA A 204 -4.47 0.42 14.34
CA ALA A 204 -3.67 0.32 15.54
C ALA A 204 -2.74 -0.88 15.39
N THR A 205 -1.48 -0.68 15.75
CA THR A 205 -0.45 -1.71 15.68
C THR A 205 -0.06 -2.13 17.09
N MET A 206 -0.02 -3.44 17.33
CA MET A 206 0.44 -4.03 18.58
C MET A 206 1.76 -4.77 18.36
N LEU A 207 2.80 -4.40 19.09
CA LEU A 207 4.13 -5.00 18.99
C LEU A 207 4.36 -6.13 20.00
N GLN A 208 3.41 -6.37 20.90
CA GLN A 208 3.43 -7.48 21.88
C GLN A 208 2.10 -8.24 21.89
N ASP A 209 2.17 -9.54 22.20
CA ASP A 209 0.98 -10.36 22.48
C ASP A 209 0.30 -9.86 23.76
N ILE A 210 -0.99 -9.52 23.65
CA ILE A 210 -1.78 -9.08 24.78
C ILE A 210 -2.38 -10.30 25.50
N GLU A 211 -1.94 -10.58 26.73
CA GLU A 211 -2.65 -11.48 27.65
C GLU A 211 -3.87 -10.74 28.25
N PHE A 212 -5.07 -11.32 28.12
CA PHE A 212 -6.32 -10.71 28.60
C PHE A 212 -6.74 -11.11 30.02
N ASP A 213 -5.98 -11.96 30.71
CA ASP A 213 -6.43 -12.61 31.97
C ASP A 213 -5.74 -12.14 33.26
N LYS A 214 -4.80 -11.18 33.19
CA LYS A 214 -4.19 -10.60 34.39
C LYS A 214 -4.68 -9.18 34.56
N ALA A 215 -5.19 -8.87 35.75
CA ALA A 215 -5.49 -7.50 36.16
C ALA A 215 -4.27 -6.61 35.84
N ARG A 216 -4.43 -5.68 34.91
CA ARG A 216 -3.34 -4.84 34.42
C ARG A 216 -3.00 -3.78 35.44
N GLY A 217 -1.71 -3.56 35.67
CA GLY A 217 -1.21 -2.51 36.55
C GLY A 217 -1.23 -1.13 35.87
N GLU A 218 -1.17 -0.06 36.67
CA GLU A 218 -1.11 1.33 36.19
C GLU A 218 0.10 1.60 35.28
N GLU A 219 1.21 0.92 35.51
CA GLU A 219 2.42 1.00 34.69
C GLU A 219 2.20 0.50 33.25
N GLN A 220 1.45 -0.59 33.07
CA GLN A 220 1.06 -1.09 31.74
C GLN A 220 0.12 -0.12 31.01
N HIS A 221 -0.74 0.59 31.74
CA HIS A 221 -1.58 1.65 31.16
C HIS A 221 -0.74 2.86 30.70
N ALA A 222 0.27 3.25 31.49
CA ALA A 222 1.20 4.31 31.11
C ALA A 222 2.04 3.93 29.88
N GLU A 223 2.55 2.70 29.79
CA GLU A 223 3.29 2.19 28.62
C GLU A 223 2.45 2.14 27.33
N GLN A 224 1.14 1.88 27.45
CA GLN A 224 0.22 1.95 26.31
C GLN A 224 0.00 3.38 25.83
N GLN A 225 0.04 4.36 26.74
CA GLN A 225 -0.07 5.79 26.40
C GLN A 225 1.22 6.35 25.79
N THR A 226 2.39 5.84 26.16
CA THR A 226 3.68 6.27 25.60
C THR A 226 3.94 5.74 24.19
N GLY A 227 3.20 4.72 23.77
CA GLY A 227 3.28 4.16 22.43
C GLY A 227 4.34 3.05 22.26
N ILE A 228 4.95 2.58 23.35
CA ILE A 228 6.12 1.68 23.31
C ILE A 228 5.77 0.31 22.70
N ASN A 229 4.59 -0.24 23.04
CA ASN A 229 4.13 -1.55 22.56
C ASN A 229 2.86 -1.48 21.70
N TYR A 230 2.33 -0.28 21.49
CA TYR A 230 1.07 -0.01 20.79
C TYR A 230 1.12 1.37 20.16
N TYR A 231 0.73 1.53 18.90
CA TYR A 231 0.51 2.88 18.34
C TYR A 231 -0.70 2.90 17.43
N THR A 232 -1.39 4.04 17.43
CA THR A 232 -2.49 4.31 16.49
C THR A 232 -1.94 5.13 15.34
N TYR A 233 -2.43 4.82 14.16
CA TYR A 233 -2.06 5.53 12.96
C TYR A 233 -3.27 5.77 12.06
N GLN A 234 -3.17 6.81 11.26
CA GLN A 234 -4.14 7.12 10.22
C GLN A 234 -3.43 7.23 8.89
N ILE A 235 -3.91 6.51 7.88
CA ILE A 235 -3.58 6.76 6.49
C ILE A 235 -4.60 7.78 5.98
N LEU A 236 -4.08 8.94 5.61
CA LEU A 236 -4.84 10.08 5.14
C LEU A 236 -4.69 10.15 3.62
N ALA A 237 -5.71 9.65 2.92
CA ALA A 237 -5.83 9.77 1.48
C ALA A 237 -6.47 11.12 1.09
N ASN A 238 -6.41 11.48 -0.18
CA ASN A 238 -7.32 12.47 -0.73
C ASN A 238 -8.55 11.76 -1.32
N PHE A 239 -9.62 12.51 -1.54
CA PHE A 239 -10.78 11.99 -2.28
C PHE A 239 -10.59 12.04 -3.79
N TRP A 240 -9.62 12.81 -4.29
CA TRP A 240 -9.45 13.03 -5.73
C TRP A 240 -8.72 11.89 -6.40
N ARG A 241 -9.27 11.45 -7.53
CA ARG A 241 -8.75 10.32 -8.29
C ARG A 241 -7.48 10.71 -9.03
N GLY A 242 -6.59 9.75 -9.22
CA GLY A 242 -5.38 9.94 -10.02
C GLY A 242 -4.24 10.70 -9.34
N ALA A 243 -4.41 11.12 -8.09
CA ALA A 243 -3.37 11.83 -7.34
C ALA A 243 -2.40 10.84 -6.68
N ALA A 244 -1.11 11.03 -6.93
CA ALA A 244 -0.04 10.24 -6.34
C ALA A 244 0.45 10.88 -5.04
N VAL A 245 -0.45 11.05 -4.07
CA VAL A 245 -0.14 11.60 -2.75
C VAL A 245 -0.99 10.95 -1.67
N VAL A 246 -0.35 10.63 -0.54
CA VAL A 246 -0.98 10.05 0.64
C VAL A 246 -0.16 10.45 1.86
N ALA A 247 -0.76 10.50 3.04
CA ALA A 247 -0.02 10.71 4.27
C ALA A 247 -0.27 9.61 5.30
N ALA A 248 0.69 9.42 6.19
CA ALA A 248 0.53 8.65 7.41
C ALA A 248 0.68 9.56 8.62
N TYR A 249 -0.21 9.42 9.60
CA TYR A 249 -0.21 10.18 10.84
C TYR A 249 -0.11 9.23 12.02
N LEU A 250 0.83 9.46 12.92
CA LEU A 250 0.95 8.79 14.20
C LEU A 250 0.39 9.71 15.29
N GLU A 251 -0.65 9.25 15.97
CA GLU A 251 -1.44 10.10 16.87
C GLU A 251 -0.72 10.40 18.18
N GLN A 252 -0.15 9.39 18.83
CA GLN A 252 0.58 9.54 20.10
C GLN A 252 1.74 10.53 20.00
N PRO A 253 2.66 10.43 19.01
CA PRO A 253 3.75 11.40 18.87
C PRO A 253 3.37 12.66 18.08
N ARG A 254 2.12 12.78 17.60
CA ARG A 254 1.66 13.86 16.71
C ARG A 254 2.59 14.07 15.51
N LEU A 255 2.97 12.96 14.87
CA LEU A 255 3.97 12.92 13.81
C LEU A 255 3.31 12.57 12.48
N GLY A 256 3.46 13.45 11.49
CA GLY A 256 2.93 13.28 10.14
C GLY A 256 4.00 12.99 9.12
N PHE A 257 3.66 12.18 8.11
CA PHE A 257 4.50 11.82 6.98
C PHE A 257 3.73 11.98 5.69
N LEU A 258 4.14 12.89 4.81
CA LEU A 258 3.53 13.11 3.50
C LEU A 258 4.36 12.45 2.41
N TYR A 259 3.75 11.53 1.69
CA TYR A 259 4.39 10.76 0.62
C TYR A 259 3.96 11.30 -0.73
N ARG A 260 4.95 11.62 -1.57
CA ARG A 260 4.78 11.97 -2.99
C ARG A 260 5.52 10.92 -3.83
N PRO A 261 5.00 9.69 -3.95
CA PRO A 261 5.76 8.53 -4.46
C PRO A 261 6.29 8.64 -5.90
N LEU A 262 5.84 9.62 -6.69
CA LEU A 262 6.38 9.89 -8.02
C LEU A 262 7.52 10.91 -7.99
N GLU A 263 7.74 11.58 -6.87
CA GLU A 263 8.83 12.52 -6.64
C GLU A 263 9.96 11.81 -5.89
N TRP A 264 11.20 12.17 -6.19
CA TRP A 264 12.39 11.50 -5.65
C TRP A 264 12.64 11.86 -4.16
N ASP A 265 12.03 12.96 -3.71
CA ASP A 265 12.45 13.73 -2.54
C ASP A 265 11.90 13.17 -1.22
N GLY A 266 12.26 11.92 -0.93
CA GLY A 266 12.00 11.30 0.36
C GLY A 266 10.54 11.41 0.82
N VAL A 267 10.36 11.61 2.12
CA VAL A 267 9.06 11.77 2.76
C VAL A 267 9.13 13.02 3.62
N GLU A 268 8.17 13.92 3.42
CA GLU A 268 8.12 15.17 4.16
C GLU A 268 7.54 14.87 5.55
N THR A 269 8.27 15.28 6.59
CA THR A 269 7.94 14.94 7.97
C THR A 269 7.46 16.18 8.72
N PHE A 270 6.30 16.06 9.37
CA PHE A 270 5.64 17.13 10.11
C PHE A 270 5.63 16.77 11.60
N ARG A 271 6.30 17.55 12.44
CA ARG A 271 6.31 17.37 13.90
C ARG A 271 5.22 18.21 14.54
N GLU A 272 4.65 17.71 15.63
CA GLU A 272 3.61 18.41 16.41
C GLU A 272 2.38 18.80 15.57
N THR A 273 1.99 17.95 14.62
CA THR A 273 0.86 18.22 13.72
C THR A 273 -0.40 17.45 14.12
N THR A 274 -1.53 17.82 13.53
CA THR A 274 -2.81 17.12 13.62
C THR A 274 -3.12 16.37 12.33
N ALA A 275 -4.02 15.38 12.43
CA ALA A 275 -4.53 14.69 11.24
C ALA A 275 -5.24 15.65 10.26
N GLU A 276 -5.92 16.67 10.77
CA GLU A 276 -6.64 17.66 9.96
C GLU A 276 -5.68 18.55 9.16
N GLU A 277 -4.65 19.09 9.80
CA GLU A 277 -3.60 19.87 9.12
C GLU A 277 -2.92 19.04 8.02
N LEU A 278 -2.53 17.80 8.35
CA LEU A 278 -1.86 16.92 7.41
C LEU A 278 -2.78 16.54 6.24
N LEU A 279 -4.07 16.31 6.48
CA LEU A 279 -5.06 16.11 5.42
C LEU A 279 -5.23 17.36 4.55
N GLY A 280 -5.18 18.55 5.14
CA GLY A 280 -5.11 19.82 4.42
C GLY A 280 -3.93 19.86 3.45
N ARG A 281 -2.73 19.47 3.90
CA ARG A 281 -1.53 19.38 3.05
C ARG A 281 -1.66 18.35 1.92
N VAL A 282 -2.23 17.18 2.21
CA VAL A 282 -2.52 16.16 1.19
C VAL A 282 -3.42 16.73 0.08
N ARG A 283 -4.45 17.48 0.46
CA ARG A 283 -5.34 18.18 -0.48
C ARG A 283 -4.59 19.25 -1.25
N GLU A 284 -3.84 20.14 -0.62
CA GLU A 284 -3.08 21.17 -1.35
C GLU A 284 -2.16 20.58 -2.44
N VAL A 285 -1.42 19.53 -2.11
CA VAL A 285 -0.53 18.85 -3.07
C VAL A 285 -1.31 18.17 -4.18
N ALA A 286 -2.39 17.47 -3.86
CA ALA A 286 -3.17 16.80 -4.89
C ALA A 286 -3.81 17.80 -5.89
N THR A 287 -4.15 19.02 -5.46
CA THR A 287 -4.70 20.07 -6.33
C THR A 287 -3.62 20.55 -7.27
N ALA A 288 -2.41 20.77 -6.75
CA ALA A 288 -1.26 21.16 -7.55
C ALA A 288 -0.87 20.09 -8.59
N MET A 289 -1.19 18.81 -8.34
CA MET A 289 -1.03 17.71 -9.30
C MET A 289 -2.14 17.68 -10.38
N GLY A 290 -3.11 18.59 -10.34
CA GLY A 290 -4.23 18.66 -11.28
C GLY A 290 -5.34 17.65 -11.01
N ALA A 291 -5.37 17.03 -9.82
CA ALA A 291 -6.46 16.15 -9.45
C ALA A 291 -7.73 16.98 -9.20
N VAL A 292 -8.84 16.57 -9.80
CA VAL A 292 -10.11 17.30 -9.74
C VAL A 292 -11.06 16.58 -8.79
N GLU A 293 -11.79 17.35 -7.98
CA GLU A 293 -12.92 16.84 -7.22
C GLU A 293 -14.02 16.39 -8.18
N ARG A 294 -14.26 15.08 -8.25
CA ARG A 294 -15.42 14.51 -8.94
C ARG A 294 -16.38 14.01 -7.88
N ILE A 295 -17.49 14.75 -7.72
CA ILE A 295 -18.63 14.42 -6.87
C ILE A 295 -19.41 13.26 -7.51
#